data_AF-A0A0A2G7E7-F1
#
_entry.id   AF-A0A0A2G7E7-F1
#
_cell.length_a   1.000
_cell.length_b   1.000
_cell.length_c   1.000
_cell.angle_alpha   90.00
_cell.angle_beta   90.00
_cell.angle_gamma   90.00
#
_symmetry.space_group_name_H-M   'P 1'
#
loop_
_entity.id
_entity.type
_entity.pdbx_description
1 polymer ?
#
loop_
_entity_poly.entity_id
_entity_poly.type
_entity_poly.pdbx_seq_one_letter_code
_entity_poly.pdbx_strand_id
1 'polypeptide(L)'
;MKKQNLFLLRMLIAVVAMLTATNIVAQNQISLTTNKRKGEIIELEIMASGNVNVTGATHQSGRNYRITDGNGKIILTGAITELHCNNQNITVLDLSRITTLVILQCTDNQLTQLHAGSNKGMIMLNCSYNRLRSLNISGATGLKELWASMNELSQIDLSNNAKLTGITCANNKLSILNLSKNPNLNVINCSNNNLRGGAMDRLIASLPHRSSSSLGTLGIINNSRGNETNACSKRQVANARAKGWIAKEWKGFGWSDYVGGAEVPVEDVLSEEEASIVAIYSVEGRRLAELQQGVNIIRLSNGATRKVLYTK
;
A
#
# COMPACT_ATOMS: atom_id res chain seq x y z
N MET A 1 -58.77 24.37 9.24
CA MET A 1 -57.36 24.27 9.70
C MET A 1 -56.76 22.86 9.57
N LYS A 2 -57.38 21.77 10.08
CA LYS A 2 -56.77 20.42 10.01
C LYS A 2 -56.51 19.86 8.59
N LYS A 3 -57.37 20.16 7.60
CA LYS A 3 -57.21 19.67 6.21
C LYS A 3 -56.07 20.36 5.43
N GLN A 4 -55.84 21.66 5.65
CA GLN A 4 -54.73 22.39 5.02
C GLN A 4 -53.37 21.95 5.58
N ASN A 5 -53.27 21.71 6.89
CA ASN A 5 -52.04 21.19 7.50
C ASN A 5 -51.70 19.77 7.03
N LEU A 6 -52.71 18.94 6.76
CA LEU A 6 -52.50 17.60 6.21
C LEU A 6 -52.07 17.63 4.74
N PHE A 7 -52.55 18.60 3.96
CA PHE A 7 -52.13 18.81 2.57
C PHE A 7 -50.69 19.32 2.49
N LEU A 8 -50.33 20.32 3.31
CA LEU A 8 -48.96 20.83 3.43
C LEU A 8 -47.98 19.78 3.93
N LEU A 9 -48.37 18.94 4.89
CA LEU A 9 -47.55 17.83 5.38
C LEU A 9 -47.33 16.76 4.30
N ARG A 10 -48.35 16.45 3.48
CA ARG A 10 -48.21 15.54 2.32
C ARG A 10 -47.34 16.12 1.22
N MET A 11 -47.44 17.43 0.95
CA MET A 11 -46.53 18.11 0.02
C MET A 11 -45.10 18.12 0.56
N LEU A 12 -44.90 18.36 1.86
CA LEU A 12 -43.58 18.34 2.48
C LEU A 12 -42.95 16.93 2.45
N ILE A 13 -43.74 15.88 2.72
CA ILE A 13 -43.27 14.49 2.59
C ILE A 13 -42.96 14.14 1.12
N ALA A 14 -43.77 14.60 0.16
CA ALA A 14 -43.50 14.39 -1.27
C ALA A 14 -42.27 15.17 -1.77
N VAL A 15 -42.06 16.40 -1.28
CA VAL A 15 -40.89 17.24 -1.60
C VAL A 15 -39.63 16.70 -0.93
N VAL A 16 -39.71 16.23 0.33
CA VAL A 16 -38.61 15.52 1.01
C VAL A 16 -38.32 14.19 0.31
N ALA A 17 -39.34 13.43 -0.11
CA ALA A 17 -39.15 12.21 -0.90
C ALA A 17 -38.50 12.50 -2.27
N MET A 18 -38.88 13.59 -2.96
CA MET A 18 -38.25 14.04 -4.21
C MET A 18 -36.83 14.59 -4.00
N LEU A 19 -36.55 15.25 -2.87
CA LEU A 19 -35.21 15.72 -2.47
C LEU A 19 -34.29 14.55 -2.04
N THR A 20 -34.84 13.48 -1.46
CA THR A 20 -34.09 12.23 -1.23
C THR A 20 -33.97 11.37 -2.48
N ALA A 21 -34.88 11.53 -3.46
CA ALA A 21 -34.82 10.84 -4.75
C ALA A 21 -33.91 11.53 -5.78
N THR A 22 -33.36 12.72 -5.48
CA THR A 22 -32.46 13.46 -6.37
C THR A 22 -30.97 13.32 -6.05
N ASN A 23 -30.59 12.32 -5.25
CA ASN A 23 -29.19 11.87 -5.14
C ASN A 23 -29.06 10.35 -5.11
N ILE A 24 -29.82 9.64 -5.96
CA ILE A 24 -29.33 8.34 -6.46
C ILE A 24 -28.19 8.68 -7.43
N VAL A 25 -27.05 9.04 -6.86
CA VAL A 25 -25.78 9.09 -7.55
C VAL A 25 -25.58 7.67 -8.08
N ALA A 26 -25.89 7.44 -9.37
CA ALA A 26 -25.88 6.13 -10.03
C ALA A 26 -24.71 5.27 -9.50
N GLN A 27 -25.05 4.23 -8.74
CA GLN A 27 -24.08 3.27 -8.24
C GLN A 27 -23.57 2.42 -9.41
N ASN A 28 -22.45 1.74 -9.20
CA ASN A 28 -21.76 0.92 -10.19
C ASN A 28 -21.12 1.72 -11.31
N GLN A 29 -20.36 2.75 -10.91
CA GLN A 29 -19.64 3.61 -11.83
C GLN A 29 -18.15 3.67 -11.47
N ILE A 30 -17.31 3.60 -12.49
CA ILE A 30 -15.88 3.93 -12.43
C ILE A 30 -15.66 5.12 -13.35
N SER A 31 -15.00 6.16 -12.86
CA SER A 31 -14.55 7.28 -13.70
C SER A 31 -13.03 7.27 -13.77
N LEU A 32 -12.48 7.46 -14.97
CA LEU A 32 -11.05 7.63 -15.16
C LEU A 32 -10.75 8.83 -16.06
N THR A 33 -9.56 9.38 -15.91
CA THR A 33 -9.04 10.46 -16.75
C THR A 33 -7.64 10.08 -17.21
N THR A 34 -7.40 10.18 -18.51
CA THR A 34 -6.09 9.91 -19.14
C THR A 34 -5.55 11.16 -19.81
N ASN A 35 -4.22 11.26 -19.88
CA ASN A 35 -3.53 12.28 -20.69
C ASN A 35 -3.51 11.95 -22.20
N LYS A 36 -4.07 10.82 -22.62
CA LYS A 36 -4.29 10.52 -24.04
C LYS A 36 -5.33 11.49 -24.63
N ARG A 37 -5.09 11.94 -25.85
CA ARG A 37 -5.90 12.90 -26.60
C ARG A 37 -7.14 12.22 -27.18
N LYS A 38 -8.17 13.04 -27.43
CA LYS A 38 -9.31 12.65 -28.25
C LYS A 38 -8.84 12.04 -29.58
N GLY A 39 -9.43 10.91 -29.96
CA GLY A 39 -9.08 10.14 -31.16
C GLY A 39 -8.02 9.07 -30.93
N GLU A 40 -7.22 9.13 -29.85
CA GLU A 40 -6.28 8.06 -29.50
C GLU A 40 -7.00 6.82 -28.96
N ILE A 41 -6.26 5.70 -28.94
CA ILE A 41 -6.74 4.43 -28.38
C ILE A 41 -6.33 4.31 -26.92
N ILE A 42 -7.30 3.93 -26.09
CA ILE A 42 -7.10 3.42 -24.74
C ILE A 42 -7.49 1.94 -24.72
N GLU A 43 -6.67 1.12 -24.09
CA GLU A 43 -6.98 -0.30 -23.89
C GLU A 43 -7.59 -0.52 -22.50
N LEU A 44 -8.81 -1.06 -22.49
CA LEU A 44 -9.54 -1.38 -21.27
C LEU A 44 -10.06 -2.82 -21.37
N GLU A 45 -9.61 -3.67 -20.46
CA GLU A 45 -10.22 -4.98 -20.23
C GLU A 45 -11.25 -4.82 -19.11
N ILE A 46 -12.50 -5.18 -19.40
CA ILE A 46 -13.62 -4.99 -18.47
C ILE A 46 -14.38 -6.30 -18.38
N MET A 47 -14.46 -6.86 -17.18
CA MET A 47 -15.38 -7.95 -16.86
C MET A 47 -16.47 -7.44 -15.94
N ALA A 48 -17.71 -7.85 -16.19
CA ALA A 48 -18.87 -7.40 -15.45
C ALA A 48 -19.96 -8.47 -15.39
N SER A 49 -20.77 -8.40 -14.33
CA SER A 49 -22.01 -9.15 -14.24
C SER A 49 -23.12 -8.40 -14.99
N GLY A 50 -23.16 -8.57 -16.31
CA GLY A 50 -24.12 -7.91 -17.20
C GLY A 50 -23.50 -6.82 -18.07
N ASN A 51 -24.36 -5.98 -18.66
CA ASN A 51 -23.93 -4.99 -19.65
C ASN A 51 -23.12 -3.85 -19.00
N VAL A 52 -22.10 -3.39 -19.73
CA VAL A 52 -21.30 -2.23 -19.38
C VAL A 52 -21.51 -1.14 -20.43
N ASN A 53 -21.80 0.07 -19.96
CA ASN A 53 -21.86 1.26 -20.78
C ASN A 53 -20.56 2.05 -20.61
N VAL A 54 -19.92 2.40 -21.73
CA VAL A 54 -18.72 3.24 -21.75
C VAL A 54 -19.09 4.57 -22.39
N THR A 55 -18.84 5.66 -21.67
CA THR A 55 -19.01 7.03 -22.19
C THR A 55 -17.67 7.77 -22.17
N GLY A 56 -17.48 8.72 -23.09
CA GLY A 56 -16.20 9.38 -23.32
C GLY A 56 -15.20 8.58 -24.16
N ALA A 57 -15.55 7.36 -24.53
CA ALA A 57 -14.86 6.58 -25.56
C ALA A 57 -15.84 5.64 -26.28
N THR A 58 -15.55 5.30 -27.54
CA THR A 58 -16.31 4.34 -28.33
C THR A 58 -15.52 3.05 -28.48
N HIS A 59 -16.18 1.91 -28.26
CA HIS A 59 -15.54 0.61 -28.48
C HIS A 59 -15.13 0.46 -29.96
N GLN A 60 -13.99 -0.16 -30.20
CA GLN A 60 -13.50 -0.46 -31.55
C GLN A 60 -13.46 -1.98 -31.75
N SER A 61 -12.44 -2.64 -31.20
CA SER A 61 -12.25 -4.08 -31.29
C SER A 61 -11.46 -4.58 -30.10
N GLY A 62 -11.77 -5.79 -29.63
CA GLY A 62 -11.13 -6.36 -28.44
C GLY A 62 -11.22 -5.41 -27.24
N ARG A 63 -10.08 -5.03 -26.68
CA ARG A 63 -9.95 -4.12 -25.53
C ARG A 63 -9.81 -2.65 -25.93
N ASN A 64 -9.81 -2.34 -27.23
CA ASN A 64 -9.50 -1.00 -27.72
C ASN A 64 -10.76 -0.12 -27.74
N TYR A 65 -10.65 1.04 -27.11
CA TYR A 65 -11.65 2.10 -27.15
C TYR A 65 -11.01 3.36 -27.74
N ARG A 66 -11.71 4.02 -28.66
CA ARG A 66 -11.29 5.31 -29.19
C ARG A 66 -11.84 6.42 -28.31
N ILE A 67 -10.96 7.25 -27.77
CA ILE A 67 -11.35 8.35 -26.89
C ILE A 67 -12.16 9.37 -27.68
N THR A 68 -13.34 9.73 -27.18
CA THR A 68 -14.22 10.75 -27.79
C THR A 68 -14.31 12.02 -26.94
N ASP A 69 -14.05 11.92 -25.64
CA ASP A 69 -14.00 13.05 -24.72
C ASP A 69 -12.76 13.93 -24.96
N GLY A 70 -12.95 15.25 -24.96
CA GLY A 70 -11.88 16.22 -25.23
C GLY A 70 -10.82 16.29 -24.13
N ASN A 71 -11.16 15.88 -22.90
CA ASN A 71 -10.30 15.91 -21.73
C ASN A 71 -9.83 14.50 -21.32
N GLY A 72 -10.02 13.49 -22.17
CA GLY A 72 -9.65 12.11 -21.87
C GLY A 72 -10.44 11.49 -20.72
N LYS A 73 -11.61 12.04 -20.36
CA LYS A 73 -12.48 11.49 -19.32
C LYS A 73 -13.30 10.34 -19.88
N ILE A 74 -13.28 9.20 -19.19
CA ILE A 74 -14.05 8.00 -19.54
C ILE A 74 -14.81 7.55 -18.31
N ILE A 75 -16.07 7.19 -18.51
CA ILE A 75 -16.94 6.69 -17.46
C ILE A 75 -17.46 5.32 -17.87
N LEU A 76 -17.20 4.35 -17.02
CA LEU A 76 -17.70 2.98 -17.12
C LEU A 76 -18.87 2.82 -16.16
N THR A 77 -20.00 2.31 -16.65
CA THR A 77 -21.22 2.13 -15.84
C THR A 77 -21.72 0.71 -16.02
N GLY A 78 -21.93 -0.01 -14.93
CA GLY A 78 -22.31 -1.42 -14.93
C GLY A 78 -21.70 -2.16 -13.74
N ALA A 79 -22.18 -3.37 -13.44
CA ALA A 79 -21.68 -4.20 -12.34
C ALA A 79 -20.30 -4.80 -12.66
N ILE A 80 -19.30 -3.93 -12.78
CA ILE A 80 -17.92 -4.27 -13.15
C ILE A 80 -17.27 -5.03 -11.98
N THR A 81 -16.76 -6.21 -12.29
CA THR A 81 -16.06 -7.09 -11.35
C THR A 81 -14.57 -7.04 -11.56
N GLU A 82 -14.09 -6.78 -12.78
CA GLU A 82 -12.65 -6.68 -13.06
C GLU A 82 -12.37 -5.55 -14.04
N LEU A 83 -11.31 -4.79 -13.77
CA LEU A 83 -10.83 -3.72 -14.64
C LEU A 83 -9.31 -3.82 -14.80
N HIS A 84 -8.85 -4.01 -16.05
CA HIS A 84 -7.45 -3.88 -16.40
C HIS A 84 -7.25 -2.66 -17.31
N CYS A 85 -6.46 -1.71 -16.83
CA CYS A 85 -6.18 -0.43 -17.49
C CYS A 85 -4.69 -0.06 -17.36
N ASN A 86 -3.83 -1.06 -17.52
CA ASN A 86 -2.38 -0.91 -17.39
C ASN A 86 -1.80 -0.09 -18.55
N ASN A 87 -0.80 0.76 -18.30
CA ASN A 87 -0.10 1.55 -19.33
C ASN A 87 -1.02 2.45 -20.19
N GLN A 88 -1.91 3.20 -19.53
CA GLN A 88 -2.92 4.01 -20.20
C GLN A 88 -2.80 5.53 -19.93
N ASN A 89 -1.67 5.98 -19.38
CA ASN A 89 -1.43 7.38 -18.99
C ASN A 89 -2.56 7.96 -18.09
N ILE A 90 -3.17 7.12 -17.26
CA ILE A 90 -4.27 7.51 -16.38
C ILE A 90 -3.72 8.36 -15.23
N THR A 91 -4.30 9.54 -15.02
CA THR A 91 -3.94 10.48 -13.96
C THR A 91 -4.95 10.45 -12.80
N VAL A 92 -6.20 10.06 -13.08
CA VAL A 92 -7.26 9.93 -12.08
C VAL A 92 -8.01 8.62 -12.31
N LEU A 93 -8.21 7.86 -11.24
CA LEU A 93 -9.07 6.68 -11.21
C LEU A 93 -9.96 6.77 -9.97
N ASP A 94 -11.24 7.04 -10.19
CA ASP A 94 -12.25 7.19 -9.16
C ASP A 94 -13.11 5.92 -9.07
N LEU A 95 -13.01 5.25 -7.92
CA LEU A 95 -13.71 4.02 -7.57
C LEU A 95 -14.76 4.26 -6.47
N SER A 96 -15.04 5.52 -6.10
CA SER A 96 -15.93 5.85 -4.99
C SER A 96 -17.35 5.32 -5.16
N ARG A 97 -17.76 5.08 -6.41
CA ARG A 97 -19.12 4.66 -6.81
C ARG A 97 -19.20 3.22 -7.31
N ILE A 98 -18.16 2.42 -7.16
CA ILE A 98 -18.16 0.97 -7.45
C ILE A 98 -17.90 0.19 -6.16
N THR A 99 -18.69 -0.86 -5.93
CA THR A 99 -18.53 -1.77 -4.78
C THR A 99 -18.36 -3.23 -5.20
N THR A 100 -18.56 -3.53 -6.48
CA THR A 100 -18.53 -4.88 -7.06
C THR A 100 -17.15 -5.32 -7.52
N LEU A 101 -16.14 -4.44 -7.47
CA LEU A 101 -14.82 -4.72 -8.04
C LEU A 101 -14.07 -5.78 -7.20
N VAL A 102 -13.68 -6.85 -7.88
CA VAL A 102 -12.94 -8.00 -7.33
C VAL A 102 -11.46 -7.91 -7.70
N ILE A 103 -11.14 -7.53 -8.94
CA ILE A 103 -9.77 -7.38 -9.43
C ILE A 103 -9.58 -6.00 -10.05
N LEU A 104 -8.51 -5.32 -9.66
CA LEU A 104 -8.08 -4.07 -10.29
C LEU A 104 -6.62 -4.18 -10.69
N GLN A 105 -6.34 -3.96 -11.98
CA GLN A 105 -4.99 -3.77 -12.49
C GLN A 105 -4.89 -2.40 -13.16
N CYS A 106 -4.11 -1.51 -12.56
CA CYS A 106 -3.88 -0.14 -13.02
C CYS A 106 -2.38 0.21 -13.03
N THR A 107 -1.54 -0.79 -13.31
CA THR A 107 -0.08 -0.69 -13.35
C THR A 107 0.39 0.26 -14.44
N ASP A 108 1.53 0.91 -14.23
CA ASP A 108 2.18 1.76 -15.25
C ASP A 108 1.28 2.92 -15.68
N ASN A 109 0.87 3.73 -14.70
CA ASN A 109 0.05 4.92 -14.93
C ASN A 109 0.66 6.11 -14.19
N GLN A 110 -0.09 7.21 -14.08
CA GLN A 110 0.36 8.46 -13.50
C GLN A 110 -0.47 8.84 -12.27
N LEU A 111 -1.07 7.85 -11.60
CA LEU A 111 -1.89 8.06 -10.41
C LEU A 111 -1.03 8.61 -9.27
N THR A 112 -1.48 9.69 -8.63
CA THR A 112 -0.85 10.25 -7.43
C THR A 112 -1.53 9.82 -6.14
N GLN A 113 -2.78 9.35 -6.24
CA GLN A 113 -3.58 8.79 -5.17
C GLN A 113 -4.52 7.72 -5.70
N LEU A 114 -4.86 6.74 -4.86
CA LEU A 114 -5.87 5.73 -5.17
C LEU A 114 -6.70 5.41 -3.93
N HIS A 115 -8.03 5.49 -4.08
CA HIS A 115 -8.99 5.13 -3.04
C HIS A 115 -9.81 3.93 -3.51
N ALA A 116 -9.54 2.75 -2.95
CA ALA A 116 -10.26 1.51 -3.24
C ALA A 116 -11.10 1.01 -2.05
N GLY A 117 -11.29 1.86 -1.02
CA GLY A 117 -11.98 1.51 0.22
C GLY A 117 -13.46 1.10 0.08
N SER A 118 -14.12 1.38 -1.05
CA SER A 118 -15.53 0.96 -1.25
C SER A 118 -15.68 -0.52 -1.62
N ASN A 119 -14.60 -1.22 -1.98
CA ASN A 119 -14.65 -2.54 -2.61
C ASN A 119 -14.33 -3.68 -1.61
N LYS A 120 -15.29 -3.98 -0.72
CA LYS A 120 -15.14 -5.03 0.31
C LYS A 120 -14.80 -6.41 -0.25
N GLY A 121 -15.27 -6.72 -1.46
CA GLY A 121 -15.05 -7.98 -2.16
C GLY A 121 -13.75 -8.04 -2.98
N MET A 122 -12.95 -6.98 -3.02
CA MET A 122 -11.70 -6.95 -3.78
C MET A 122 -10.74 -8.04 -3.27
N ILE A 123 -10.20 -8.85 -4.17
CA ILE A 123 -9.27 -9.95 -3.89
C ILE A 123 -7.85 -9.57 -4.31
N MET A 124 -7.70 -8.84 -5.41
CA MET A 124 -6.40 -8.47 -5.98
C MET A 124 -6.38 -7.01 -6.41
N LEU A 125 -5.31 -6.31 -6.02
CA LEU A 125 -5.02 -4.95 -6.45
C LEU A 125 -3.58 -4.86 -6.98
N ASN A 126 -3.43 -4.53 -8.26
CA ASN A 126 -2.18 -4.03 -8.82
C ASN A 126 -2.26 -2.53 -9.10
N CYS A 127 -1.45 -1.75 -8.40
CA CYS A 127 -1.26 -0.32 -8.61
C CYS A 127 0.23 0.05 -8.71
N SER A 128 1.07 -0.92 -9.08
CA SER A 128 2.51 -0.73 -9.20
C SER A 128 2.85 0.25 -10.33
N TYR A 129 4.07 0.81 -10.32
CA TYR A 129 4.53 1.74 -11.37
C TYR A 129 3.58 2.93 -11.55
N ASN A 130 3.33 3.64 -10.46
CA ASN A 130 2.56 4.87 -10.46
C ASN A 130 3.36 5.94 -9.70
N ARG A 131 2.70 7.04 -9.30
CA ARG A 131 3.30 8.11 -8.48
C ARG A 131 2.54 8.25 -7.17
N LEU A 132 1.99 7.14 -6.65
CA LEU A 132 1.10 7.15 -5.49
C LEU A 132 1.85 7.65 -4.26
N ARG A 133 1.34 8.74 -3.67
CA ARG A 133 1.73 9.22 -2.34
C ARG A 133 0.72 8.80 -1.28
N SER A 134 -0.49 8.46 -1.71
CA SER A 134 -1.58 7.99 -0.85
C SER A 134 -2.28 6.79 -1.48
N LEU A 135 -2.45 5.74 -0.70
CA LEU A 135 -3.20 4.54 -1.06
C LEU A 135 -4.15 4.21 0.09
N ASN A 136 -5.45 4.30 -0.16
CA ASN A 136 -6.48 3.93 0.81
C ASN A 136 -7.20 2.65 0.37
N ILE A 137 -6.90 1.57 1.07
CA ILE A 137 -7.49 0.23 0.88
C ILE A 137 -8.21 -0.28 2.13
N SER A 138 -8.53 0.63 3.07
CA SER A 138 -9.06 0.28 4.39
C SER A 138 -10.37 -0.53 4.33
N GLY A 139 -11.24 -0.24 3.36
CA GLY A 139 -12.47 -1.02 3.16
C GLY A 139 -12.36 -2.16 2.15
N ALA A 140 -11.19 -2.41 1.55
CA ALA A 140 -10.91 -3.60 0.75
C ALA A 140 -10.59 -4.82 1.64
N THR A 141 -11.51 -5.16 2.54
CA THR A 141 -11.32 -6.19 3.59
C THR A 141 -11.16 -7.61 3.03
N GLY A 142 -11.56 -7.83 1.77
CA GLY A 142 -11.39 -9.09 1.04
C GLY A 142 -9.98 -9.34 0.51
N LEU A 143 -9.11 -8.33 0.53
CA LEU A 143 -7.87 -8.29 -0.26
C LEU A 143 -6.90 -9.40 0.17
N LYS A 144 -6.45 -10.19 -0.80
CA LYS A 144 -5.46 -11.27 -0.62
C LYS A 144 -4.10 -10.90 -1.19
N GLU A 145 -4.07 -10.18 -2.31
CA GLU A 145 -2.85 -9.81 -3.00
C GLU A 145 -2.80 -8.31 -3.27
N LEU A 146 -1.70 -7.69 -2.85
CA LEU A 146 -1.43 -6.28 -3.10
C LEU A 146 -0.07 -6.11 -3.77
N TRP A 147 -0.08 -5.48 -4.94
CA TRP A 147 1.12 -5.02 -5.62
C TRP A 147 1.10 -3.50 -5.75
N ALA A 148 1.92 -2.83 -4.94
CA ALA A 148 2.04 -1.38 -4.83
C ALA A 148 3.50 -0.92 -4.99
N SER A 149 4.31 -1.71 -5.70
CA SER A 149 5.74 -1.42 -5.88
C SER A 149 5.95 -0.25 -6.86
N MET A 150 7.09 0.41 -6.79
CA MET A 150 7.44 1.55 -7.68
C MET A 150 6.40 2.68 -7.58
N ASN A 151 6.33 3.28 -6.41
CA ASN A 151 5.47 4.41 -6.08
C ASN A 151 6.22 5.39 -5.16
N GLU A 152 5.52 6.37 -4.59
CA GLU A 152 6.09 7.39 -3.69
C GLU A 152 5.49 7.28 -2.26
N LEU A 153 5.03 6.10 -1.85
CA LEU A 153 4.36 5.90 -0.56
C LEU A 153 5.35 6.06 0.60
N SER A 154 5.09 6.99 1.52
CA SER A 154 5.82 7.12 2.78
C SER A 154 5.24 6.27 3.91
N GLN A 155 3.98 5.87 3.77
CA GLN A 155 3.25 5.01 4.69
C GLN A 155 2.25 4.14 3.94
N ILE A 156 1.89 3.02 4.55
CA ILE A 156 0.79 2.17 4.09
C ILE A 156 0.09 1.56 5.31
N ASP A 157 -1.23 1.76 5.39
CA ASP A 157 -2.05 1.15 6.43
C ASP A 157 -2.68 -0.15 5.90
N LEU A 158 -2.28 -1.27 6.50
CA LEU A 158 -2.76 -2.61 6.17
C LEU A 158 -3.63 -3.21 7.29
N SER A 159 -4.01 -2.40 8.29
CA SER A 159 -4.64 -2.88 9.53
C SER A 159 -6.00 -3.55 9.33
N ASN A 160 -6.72 -3.22 8.25
CA ASN A 160 -8.02 -3.79 7.91
C ASN A 160 -7.95 -4.91 6.86
N ASN A 161 -6.76 -5.25 6.37
CA ASN A 161 -6.56 -6.21 5.27
C ASN A 161 -6.07 -7.56 5.80
N ALA A 162 -6.78 -8.14 6.76
CA ALA A 162 -6.38 -9.36 7.48
C ALA A 162 -6.29 -10.62 6.58
N LYS A 163 -6.89 -10.59 5.39
CA LYS A 163 -6.87 -11.68 4.41
C LYS A 163 -5.64 -11.68 3.49
N LEU A 164 -4.76 -10.68 3.60
CA LEU A 164 -3.56 -10.60 2.78
C LEU A 164 -2.67 -11.84 2.98
N THR A 165 -2.27 -12.45 1.87
CA THR A 165 -1.31 -13.56 1.80
C THR A 165 0.00 -13.13 1.16
N GLY A 166 -0.05 -12.12 0.27
CA GLY A 166 1.11 -11.57 -0.41
C GLY A 166 1.07 -10.05 -0.55
N ILE A 167 2.19 -9.38 -0.25
CA ILE A 167 2.36 -7.95 -0.53
C ILE A 167 3.69 -7.67 -1.24
N THR A 168 3.65 -6.79 -2.23
CA THR A 168 4.85 -6.14 -2.78
C THR A 168 4.69 -4.63 -2.70
N CYS A 169 5.58 -3.99 -1.97
CA CYS A 169 5.62 -2.53 -1.78
C CYS A 169 7.05 -2.01 -1.98
N ALA A 170 7.84 -2.72 -2.78
CA ALA A 170 9.23 -2.39 -3.03
C ALA A 170 9.36 -1.08 -3.82
N ASN A 171 10.47 -0.37 -3.69
CA ASN A 171 10.71 0.91 -4.35
C ASN A 171 9.63 1.95 -3.98
N ASN A 172 9.56 2.25 -2.69
CA ASN A 172 8.74 3.30 -2.10
C ASN A 172 9.60 4.11 -1.11
N LYS A 173 8.98 4.89 -0.22
CA LYS A 173 9.65 5.71 0.80
C LYS A 173 9.23 5.30 2.22
N LEU A 174 8.85 4.02 2.42
CA LEU A 174 8.32 3.55 3.70
C LEU A 174 9.40 3.56 4.78
N SER A 175 9.17 4.30 5.87
CA SER A 175 9.99 4.23 7.09
C SER A 175 9.32 3.39 8.19
N ILE A 176 8.07 2.97 7.98
CA ILE A 176 7.30 2.11 8.88
C ILE A 176 6.48 1.15 8.03
N LEU A 177 6.50 -0.13 8.39
CA LEU A 177 5.61 -1.15 7.84
C LEU A 177 5.16 -2.06 8.99
N ASN A 178 3.88 -1.98 9.34
CA ASN A 178 3.29 -2.76 10.44
C ASN A 178 2.39 -3.87 9.86
N LEU A 179 2.75 -5.12 10.16
CA LEU A 179 2.07 -6.32 9.64
C LEU A 179 1.36 -7.14 10.73
N SER A 180 1.22 -6.57 11.93
CA SER A 180 0.64 -7.25 13.10
C SER A 180 -0.83 -7.65 12.94
N LYS A 181 -1.54 -7.08 11.95
CA LYS A 181 -2.93 -7.38 11.63
C LYS A 181 -3.10 -8.24 10.38
N ASN A 182 -2.00 -8.78 9.84
CA ASN A 182 -2.00 -9.56 8.60
C ASN A 182 -1.48 -10.99 8.85
N PRO A 183 -2.20 -11.81 9.64
CA PRO A 183 -1.72 -13.11 10.12
C PRO A 183 -1.49 -14.16 9.01
N ASN A 184 -2.08 -13.93 7.83
CA ASN A 184 -2.03 -14.85 6.70
C ASN A 184 -0.88 -14.57 5.72
N LEU A 185 -0.08 -13.52 5.95
CA LEU A 185 1.05 -13.20 5.07
C LEU A 185 2.07 -14.34 5.02
N ASN A 186 2.52 -14.65 3.81
CA ASN A 186 3.57 -15.62 3.54
C ASN A 186 4.63 -15.05 2.59
N VAL A 187 4.27 -14.08 1.74
CA VAL A 187 5.21 -13.41 0.84
C VAL A 187 5.18 -11.91 1.05
N ILE A 188 6.33 -11.32 1.38
CA ILE A 188 6.51 -9.89 1.56
C ILE A 188 7.70 -9.46 0.71
N ASN A 189 7.53 -8.44 -0.12
CA ASN A 189 8.63 -7.72 -0.72
C ASN A 189 8.54 -6.23 -0.38
N CYS A 190 9.48 -5.74 0.43
CA CYS A 190 9.57 -4.36 0.86
C CYS A 190 10.96 -3.76 0.58
N SER A 191 11.74 -4.34 -0.35
CA SER A 191 13.05 -3.82 -0.74
C SER A 191 12.99 -2.42 -1.32
N ASN A 192 14.11 -1.69 -1.30
CA ASN A 192 14.20 -0.28 -1.72
C ASN A 192 13.13 0.58 -1.02
N ASN A 193 13.22 0.65 0.31
CA ASN A 193 12.44 1.54 1.16
C ASN A 193 13.36 2.17 2.21
N ASN A 194 12.81 2.86 3.21
CA ASN A 194 13.57 3.49 4.28
C ASN A 194 13.50 2.71 5.60
N LEU A 195 13.48 1.37 5.54
CA LEU A 195 13.36 0.48 6.70
C LEU A 195 14.74 0.12 7.24
N ARG A 196 15.14 0.77 8.33
CA ARG A 196 16.45 0.61 8.98
C ARG A 196 16.37 0.80 10.48
N GLY A 197 17.42 0.40 11.20
CA GLY A 197 17.49 0.52 12.66
C GLY A 197 16.21 0.03 13.36
N GLY A 198 15.61 0.92 14.17
CA GLY A 198 14.39 0.62 14.91
C GLY A 198 13.14 0.38 14.04
N ALA A 199 13.08 0.93 12.83
CA ALA A 199 11.98 0.63 11.90
C ALA A 199 12.02 -0.82 11.42
N MET A 200 13.21 -1.33 11.11
CA MET A 200 13.41 -2.73 10.74
C MET A 200 13.08 -3.66 11.91
N ASP A 201 13.48 -3.31 13.14
CA ASP A 201 13.09 -4.05 14.34
C ASP A 201 11.56 -4.12 14.51
N ARG A 202 10.84 -3.00 14.30
CA ARG A 202 9.36 -2.97 14.36
C ARG A 202 8.71 -3.82 13.28
N LEU A 203 9.20 -3.76 12.05
CA LEU A 203 8.71 -4.63 10.97
C LEU A 203 8.84 -6.10 11.38
N ILE A 204 10.03 -6.52 11.80
CA ILE A 204 10.31 -7.91 12.20
C ILE A 204 9.45 -8.32 13.40
N ALA A 205 9.29 -7.43 14.39
CA ALA A 205 8.41 -7.65 15.53
C ALA A 205 6.94 -7.81 15.12
N SER A 206 6.50 -7.19 14.02
CA SER A 206 5.13 -7.30 13.50
C SER A 206 4.89 -8.50 12.59
N LEU A 207 5.93 -9.19 12.10
CA LEU A 207 5.80 -10.38 11.25
C LEU A 207 5.00 -11.48 11.96
N PRO A 208 4.06 -12.16 11.27
CA PRO A 208 3.33 -13.29 11.85
C PRO A 208 4.22 -14.52 11.97
N HIS A 209 3.99 -15.37 12.96
CA HIS A 209 4.75 -16.62 13.12
C HIS A 209 4.40 -17.61 12.01
N ARG A 210 5.41 -18.21 11.39
CA ARG A 210 5.30 -19.25 10.34
C ARG A 210 5.82 -20.59 10.88
N SER A 211 5.25 -21.69 10.38
CA SER A 211 5.69 -23.04 10.74
C SER A 211 6.95 -23.43 9.96
N SER A 212 7.70 -24.41 10.47
CA SER A 212 8.84 -25.00 9.75
C SER A 212 8.45 -25.64 8.41
N SER A 213 7.20 -26.08 8.27
CA SER A 213 6.64 -26.64 7.03
C SER A 213 6.13 -25.60 6.03
N SER A 214 6.03 -24.33 6.42
CA SER A 214 5.53 -23.25 5.57
C SER A 214 6.22 -21.93 5.91
N LEU A 215 7.52 -21.88 5.62
CA LEU A 215 8.35 -20.70 5.85
C LEU A 215 7.88 -19.53 4.98
N GLY A 216 7.86 -18.34 5.59
CA GLY A 216 7.58 -17.09 4.89
C GLY A 216 8.80 -16.58 4.12
N THR A 217 8.56 -15.84 3.04
CA THR A 217 9.60 -15.18 2.24
C THR A 217 9.54 -13.67 2.44
N LEU A 218 10.65 -13.08 2.87
CA LEU A 218 10.77 -11.65 3.16
C LEU A 218 11.88 -11.02 2.30
N GLY A 219 11.51 -10.43 1.17
CA GLY A 219 12.40 -9.63 0.34
C GLY A 219 12.65 -8.27 0.97
N ILE A 220 13.86 -8.06 1.52
CA ILE A 220 14.22 -6.85 2.27
C ILE A 220 15.19 -5.97 1.50
N ILE A 221 16.08 -6.58 0.72
CA ILE A 221 17.23 -5.90 0.11
C ILE A 221 17.20 -6.08 -1.40
N ASN A 222 17.57 -5.04 -2.13
CA ASN A 222 17.80 -5.08 -3.56
C ASN A 222 19.18 -4.51 -3.91
N ASN A 223 20.15 -5.41 -4.04
CA ASN A 223 21.54 -5.08 -4.34
C ASN A 223 21.82 -4.93 -5.85
N SER A 224 20.79 -4.91 -6.70
CA SER A 224 20.99 -4.88 -8.16
C SER A 224 21.39 -3.52 -8.75
N ARG A 225 21.11 -2.41 -8.04
CA ARG A 225 21.23 -1.05 -8.59
C ARG A 225 21.91 -0.03 -7.66
N GLY A 226 22.47 -0.47 -6.53
CA GLY A 226 23.22 0.40 -5.61
C GLY A 226 22.42 1.46 -4.83
N ASN A 227 21.09 1.50 -5.00
CA ASN A 227 20.21 2.50 -4.38
C ASN A 227 19.30 1.90 -3.28
N GLU A 228 19.68 0.76 -2.71
CA GLU A 228 18.96 0.20 -1.56
C GLU A 228 19.19 1.09 -0.34
N THR A 229 18.09 1.43 0.33
CA THR A 229 18.06 2.34 1.47
C THR A 229 17.56 1.67 2.75
N ASN A 230 17.02 0.45 2.64
CA ASN A 230 16.81 -0.43 3.78
C ASN A 230 18.16 -0.88 4.34
N ALA A 231 18.20 -1.09 5.65
CA ALA A 231 19.31 -1.76 6.32
C ALA A 231 18.75 -2.82 7.27
N CYS A 232 19.20 -4.06 7.09
CA CYS A 232 18.79 -5.19 7.92
C CYS A 232 20.01 -5.95 8.40
N SER A 233 20.25 -5.93 9.71
CA SER A 233 21.43 -6.54 10.31
C SER A 233 21.34 -8.06 10.40
N LYS A 234 22.47 -8.74 10.65
CA LYS A 234 22.50 -10.18 10.94
C LYS A 234 21.57 -10.58 12.09
N ARG A 235 21.51 -9.78 13.16
CA ARG A 235 20.61 -10.00 14.31
C ARG A 235 19.15 -9.90 13.89
N GLN A 236 18.81 -8.92 13.07
CA GLN A 236 17.46 -8.71 12.56
C GLN A 236 17.03 -9.87 11.65
N VAL A 237 17.90 -10.34 10.76
CA VAL A 237 17.68 -11.55 9.97
C VAL A 237 17.45 -12.77 10.86
N ALA A 238 18.24 -12.96 11.92
CA ALA A 238 18.06 -14.06 12.87
C ALA A 238 16.69 -13.98 13.59
N ASN A 239 16.25 -12.78 13.98
CA ASN A 239 14.94 -12.56 14.59
C ASN A 239 13.78 -12.88 13.63
N ALA A 240 13.91 -12.51 12.35
CA ALA A 240 12.93 -12.88 11.33
C ALA A 240 12.90 -14.41 11.14
N ARG A 241 14.06 -15.06 11.10
CA ARG A 241 14.17 -16.52 10.99
C ARG A 241 13.56 -17.24 12.18
N ALA A 242 13.71 -16.73 13.41
CA ALA A 242 13.06 -17.27 14.60
C ALA A 242 11.52 -17.24 14.52
N LYS A 243 10.96 -16.36 13.68
CA LYS A 243 9.53 -16.31 13.35
C LYS A 243 9.15 -17.14 12.12
N GLY A 244 10.09 -17.89 11.54
CA GLY A 244 9.89 -18.72 10.35
C GLY A 244 9.95 -17.94 9.03
N TRP A 245 10.64 -16.80 8.98
CA TRP A 245 10.82 -16.02 7.75
C TRP A 245 12.24 -16.12 7.20
N ILE A 246 12.35 -16.37 5.90
CA ILE A 246 13.60 -16.33 5.16
C ILE A 246 13.77 -14.93 4.57
N ALA A 247 14.75 -14.18 5.07
CA ALA A 247 15.14 -12.91 4.48
C ALA A 247 15.82 -13.15 3.12
N LYS A 248 15.44 -12.37 2.12
CA LYS A 248 15.94 -12.46 0.74
C LYS A 248 16.50 -11.12 0.26
N GLU A 249 17.50 -11.22 -0.61
CA GLU A 249 18.06 -10.11 -1.37
C GLU A 249 17.91 -10.36 -2.88
N TRP A 250 17.65 -9.30 -3.65
CA TRP A 250 17.66 -9.36 -5.11
C TRP A 250 19.03 -8.95 -5.65
N LYS A 251 19.64 -9.81 -6.48
CA LYS A 251 20.97 -9.59 -7.09
C LYS A 251 20.94 -9.19 -8.56
N GLY A 252 19.79 -8.78 -9.07
CA GLY A 252 19.62 -8.35 -10.47
C GLY A 252 19.13 -9.46 -11.39
N PHE A 253 19.57 -10.69 -11.14
CA PHE A 253 19.20 -11.87 -11.92
C PHE A 253 18.42 -12.92 -11.11
N GLY A 254 18.21 -12.69 -9.82
CA GLY A 254 17.49 -13.63 -8.95
C GLY A 254 17.47 -13.22 -7.48
N TRP A 255 16.57 -13.87 -6.74
CA TRP A 255 16.51 -13.79 -5.28
C TRP A 255 17.46 -14.81 -4.66
N SER A 256 18.26 -14.39 -3.68
CA SER A 256 19.07 -15.26 -2.84
C SER A 256 18.78 -15.02 -1.36
N ASP A 257 19.17 -15.96 -0.50
CA ASP A 257 19.11 -15.77 0.95
C ASP A 257 19.99 -14.58 1.35
N TYR A 258 19.42 -13.69 2.15
CA TYR A 258 20.14 -12.55 2.70
C TYR A 258 20.59 -12.87 4.12
N VAL A 259 21.89 -12.79 4.37
CA VAL A 259 22.49 -13.15 5.65
C VAL A 259 22.50 -12.02 6.67
N GLY A 260 22.14 -10.79 6.25
CA GLY A 260 22.22 -9.59 7.07
C GLY A 260 23.51 -8.80 6.86
N GLY A 261 23.38 -7.48 6.84
CA GLY A 261 24.49 -6.54 6.80
C GLY A 261 25.11 -6.31 8.18
N ALA A 262 26.04 -5.37 8.26
CA ALA A 262 26.51 -4.85 9.54
C ALA A 262 25.33 -4.27 10.35
N GLU A 263 25.48 -4.20 11.67
CA GLU A 263 24.56 -3.39 12.48
C GLU A 263 24.67 -1.93 12.03
N VAL A 264 23.53 -1.23 12.04
CA VAL A 264 23.51 0.20 11.76
C VAL A 264 24.25 0.92 12.89
N PRO A 265 25.28 1.74 12.61
CA PRO A 265 25.99 2.52 13.61
C PRO A 265 25.04 3.36 14.45
N VAL A 266 25.40 3.61 15.71
CA VAL A 266 24.58 4.43 16.62
C VAL A 266 24.39 5.84 16.08
N GLU A 267 25.37 6.40 15.40
CA GLU A 267 25.34 7.74 14.81
C GLU A 267 24.21 7.88 13.78
N ASP A 268 23.99 6.86 12.96
CA ASP A 268 22.91 6.83 11.97
C ASP A 268 21.54 6.75 12.66
N VAL A 269 21.43 5.95 13.73
CA VAL A 269 20.21 5.86 14.56
C VAL A 269 19.87 7.21 15.21
N LEU A 270 20.88 7.96 15.68
CA LEU A 270 20.69 9.29 16.27
C LEU A 270 20.26 10.33 15.24
N SER A 271 20.82 10.27 14.03
CA SER A 271 20.48 11.19 12.94
C SER A 271 19.04 11.02 12.45
N GLU A 272 18.55 9.78 12.39
CA GLU A 272 17.20 9.47 11.92
C GLU A 272 16.10 9.88 12.90
N GLU A 273 16.40 9.88 14.20
CA GLU A 273 15.43 10.22 15.24
C GLU A 273 15.47 11.69 15.66
N GLU A 274 16.30 12.52 14.99
CA GLU A 274 16.60 13.91 15.36
C GLU A 274 16.87 14.06 16.88
N ALA A 275 17.57 13.07 17.45
CA ALA A 275 17.70 12.94 18.89
C ALA A 275 19.17 12.79 19.32
N SER A 276 19.48 13.33 20.49
CA SER A 276 20.76 13.21 21.17
C SER A 276 20.73 12.13 22.26
N ILE A 277 21.88 11.50 22.54
CA ILE A 277 22.03 10.61 23.68
C ILE A 277 21.98 11.44 24.97
N VAL A 278 21.05 11.12 25.88
CA VAL A 278 20.97 11.75 27.21
C VAL A 278 21.48 10.87 28.35
N ALA A 279 21.52 9.54 28.13
CA ALA A 279 22.16 8.61 29.05
C ALA A 279 22.58 7.33 28.32
N ILE A 280 23.66 6.72 28.80
CA ILE A 280 24.20 5.46 28.30
C ILE A 280 24.20 4.48 29.47
N TYR A 281 23.84 3.24 29.20
CA TYR A 281 23.84 2.15 30.17
C TYR A 281 24.48 0.90 29.54
N SER A 282 25.09 0.07 30.37
CA SER A 282 25.47 -1.29 29.98
C SER A 282 24.23 -2.15 29.79
N VAL A 283 24.38 -3.34 29.20
CA VAL A 283 23.26 -4.29 29.06
C VAL A 283 22.73 -4.80 30.41
N GLU A 284 23.52 -4.67 31.48
CA GLU A 284 23.15 -4.94 32.87
C GLU A 284 22.50 -3.73 33.57
N GLY A 285 22.26 -2.63 32.86
CA GLY A 285 21.58 -1.44 33.39
C GLY A 285 22.46 -0.48 34.20
N ARG A 286 23.80 -0.66 34.19
CA ARG A 286 24.72 0.27 34.86
C ARG A 286 24.93 1.51 34.00
N ARG A 287 24.84 2.70 34.58
CA ARG A 287 25.08 3.95 33.85
C ARG A 287 26.55 4.07 33.42
N LEU A 288 26.79 4.41 32.16
CA LEU A 288 28.11 4.58 31.55
C LEU A 288 28.36 6.06 31.23
N ALA A 289 29.62 6.51 31.31
CA ALA A 289 30.01 7.88 30.99
C ALA A 289 30.12 8.13 29.47
N GLU A 290 30.45 7.10 28.71
CA GLU A 290 30.62 7.12 27.26
C GLU A 290 30.23 5.77 26.65
N LEU A 291 30.05 5.72 25.33
CA LEU A 291 29.76 4.47 24.61
C LEU A 291 30.96 3.53 24.73
N GLN A 292 30.71 2.30 25.17
CA GLN A 292 31.74 1.27 25.29
C GLN A 292 31.73 0.36 24.08
N GLN A 293 32.87 -0.22 23.71
CA GLN A 293 32.93 -1.19 22.61
C GLN A 293 31.94 -2.34 22.85
N GLY A 294 31.14 -2.66 21.84
CA GLY A 294 30.06 -3.64 21.95
C GLY A 294 28.70 -3.00 22.22
N VAL A 295 27.84 -3.72 22.94
CA VAL A 295 26.42 -3.36 23.02
C VAL A 295 26.14 -2.42 24.19
N ASN A 296 25.48 -1.30 23.90
CA ASN A 296 25.08 -0.28 24.87
C ASN A 296 23.54 -0.14 24.86
N ILE A 297 22.97 0.31 25.96
CA ILE A 297 21.59 0.79 26.03
C ILE A 297 21.65 2.32 26.15
N ILE A 298 21.11 3.03 25.17
CA ILE A 298 21.06 4.50 25.19
C ILE A 298 19.64 4.98 25.46
N ARG A 299 19.51 6.04 26.24
CA ARG A 299 18.29 6.84 26.35
C ARG A 299 18.47 8.10 25.51
N LEU A 300 17.49 8.41 24.70
CA LEU A 300 17.47 9.54 23.77
C LEU A 300 16.69 10.72 24.35
N SER A 301 16.97 11.94 23.88
CA SER A 301 16.28 13.16 24.31
C SER A 301 14.78 13.18 23.98
N ASN A 302 14.35 12.42 22.98
CA ASN A 302 12.94 12.18 22.67
C ASN A 302 12.24 11.20 23.65
N GLY A 303 12.95 10.73 24.69
CA GLY A 303 12.45 9.81 25.71
C GLY A 303 12.56 8.32 25.35
N ALA A 304 12.96 7.99 24.12
CA ALA A 304 13.11 6.61 23.68
C ALA A 304 14.36 5.94 24.27
N THR A 305 14.30 4.62 24.43
CA THR A 305 15.46 3.78 24.78
C THR A 305 15.81 2.90 23.59
N ARG A 306 17.09 2.78 23.25
CA ARG A 306 17.61 1.93 22.17
C ARG A 306 18.75 1.06 22.67
N LYS A 307 18.82 -0.17 22.17
CA LYS A 307 20.00 -1.02 22.30
C LYS A 307 20.84 -0.83 21.03
N VAL A 308 22.06 -0.34 21.16
CA VAL A 308 22.94 0.04 20.04
C VAL A 308 24.27 -0.68 20.13
N LEU A 309 24.86 -1.03 18.99
CA LEU A 309 26.21 -1.57 18.91
C LEU A 309 27.17 -0.41 18.62
N TYR A 310 28.19 -0.24 19.45
CA TYR A 310 29.28 0.70 19.25
C TYR A 310 30.54 -0.05 18.86
N THR A 311 31.17 0.32 17.74
CA THR A 311 32.31 -0.39 17.16
C THR A 311 33.46 0.56 16.82
N LYS A 312 33.77 1.49 17.72
CA LYS A 312 34.88 2.43 17.50
C LYS A 312 36.24 1.74 17.51
#